data_AF-A0A0K8VFP7-F1
#
_entry.id   AF-A0A0K8VFP7-F1
#
_cell.length_a   1.000
_cell.length_b   1.000
_cell.length_c   1.000
_cell.angle_alpha   90.00
_cell.angle_beta   90.00
_cell.angle_gamma   90.00
#
_symmetry.space_group_name_H-M   'P 1'
#
loop_
_entity.id
_entity.type
_entity.pdbx_description
1 polymer ?
#
loop_
_entity_poly.entity_id
_entity_poly.type
_entity_poly.pdbx_seq_one_letter_code
_entity_poly.pdbx_strand_id
1 'polypeptide(L)'
;MYDIILKAIYEEKMGKTTGPTVPILKKFQTAWSGINVNNFKTGIEHEKVKENFNPVDVSRILDFEQDALQEQHPREDYREFLELTAIFLGTTPPRGVIFRVPGAIHHARWMARFRDEFKLSPHEENAICDICIFLIRVYVEAWFCAPSAAKAPYLHFSVLSTLYKYQNIDSDISRVALQKIKNHLWYLSPEPIALPFFDSNLSSESKRKMVSALYREADISEENTKKINVQINQIPEIMNNGIKQFVSNKTRKFFTRFDISDEFLNIDPSQWHKNEDFINALNLVKKLKVVNDPSERGVKLMEDYNNLFTKNEEQKKYVLQVVNEYRQKFPDSRKQTLSMNKDF
;
A
#
# COMPACT_ATOMS: atom_id res chain seq x y z
N MET A 1 -2.49 4.21 -4.69
CA MET A 1 -3.47 4.34 -3.59
C MET A 1 -2.87 4.60 -2.21
N TYR A 2 -2.16 3.65 -1.59
CA TYR A 2 -1.78 3.78 -0.17
C TYR A 2 -0.89 5.00 0.11
N ASP A 3 -0.05 5.40 -0.84
CA ASP A 3 0.71 6.67 -0.78
C ASP A 3 -0.19 7.91 -0.64
N ILE A 4 -1.36 7.92 -1.30
CA ILE A 4 -2.31 9.04 -1.25
C ILE A 4 -2.98 9.10 0.13
N ILE A 5 -3.25 7.93 0.73
CA ILE A 5 -3.77 7.83 2.11
C ILE A 5 -2.72 8.38 3.09
N LEU A 6 -1.47 7.91 3.00
CA LEU A 6 -0.39 8.35 3.88
C LEU A 6 -0.11 9.85 3.73
N LYS A 7 -0.15 10.38 2.50
CA LYS A 7 -0.03 11.82 2.25
C LYS A 7 -1.15 12.60 2.94
N ALA A 8 -2.41 12.16 2.82
CA ALA A 8 -3.54 12.84 3.45
C ALA A 8 -3.42 12.87 4.98
N ILE A 9 -2.98 11.76 5.57
CA ILE A 9 -2.72 11.64 7.01
C ILE A 9 -1.59 12.57 7.43
N TYR A 10 -0.52 12.63 6.65
CA TYR A 10 0.56 13.58 6.91
C TYR A 10 0.06 15.03 6.88
N GLU A 11 -0.69 15.41 5.85
CA GLU A 11 -1.22 16.78 5.72
C GLU A 11 -2.18 17.14 6.87
N GLU A 12 -2.96 16.18 7.37
CA GLU A 12 -3.83 16.37 8.53
C GLU A 12 -3.03 16.63 9.82
N LYS A 13 -1.93 15.88 10.02
CA LYS A 13 -1.16 15.93 11.28
C LYS A 13 -0.06 16.99 11.31
N MET A 14 0.52 17.30 10.15
CA MET A 14 1.72 18.15 10.00
C MET A 14 1.49 19.37 9.11
N GLY A 15 0.28 19.51 8.56
CA GLY A 15 -0.07 20.58 7.63
C GLY A 15 0.30 20.29 6.17
N LYS A 16 -0.27 21.09 5.27
CA LYS A 16 -0.08 20.95 3.82
C LYS A 16 1.36 21.22 3.41
N THR A 17 1.90 20.38 2.54
CA THR A 17 3.19 20.63 1.89
C THR A 17 3.00 21.41 0.59
N THR A 18 3.64 22.56 0.46
CA THR A 18 3.56 23.42 -0.75
C THR A 18 4.59 23.07 -1.83
N GLY A 19 5.46 22.07 -1.60
CA GLY A 19 6.47 21.63 -2.55
C GLY A 19 6.71 20.11 -2.49
N PRO A 20 7.58 19.57 -3.37
CA PRO A 20 7.87 18.13 -3.43
C PRO A 20 8.67 17.65 -2.20
N THR A 21 9.23 18.56 -1.42
CA THR A 21 10.02 18.26 -0.23
C THR A 21 9.21 18.50 1.03
N VAL A 22 9.16 17.48 1.88
CA VAL A 22 8.51 17.59 3.19
C VAL A 22 9.42 18.40 4.14
N PRO A 23 8.94 19.50 4.77
CA PRO A 23 9.79 20.37 5.58
C PRO A 23 10.55 19.65 6.70
N ILE A 24 9.90 18.71 7.39
CA ILE A 24 10.54 17.94 8.45
C ILE A 24 11.66 17.02 7.93
N LEU A 25 11.49 16.45 6.73
CA LEU A 25 12.56 15.68 6.07
C LEU A 25 13.76 16.55 5.76
N LYS A 26 13.54 17.78 5.28
CA LYS A 26 14.63 18.71 4.99
C LYS A 26 15.38 19.13 6.26
N LYS A 27 14.66 19.40 7.36
CA LYS A 27 15.28 19.66 8.66
C LYS A 27 16.14 18.48 9.11
N PHE A 28 15.61 17.26 8.99
CA PHE A 28 16.29 16.05 9.41
C PHE A 28 17.52 15.71 8.55
N GLN A 29 17.43 15.87 7.22
CA GLN A 29 18.56 15.73 6.31
C GLN A 29 19.67 16.73 6.63
N THR A 30 19.31 17.98 6.94
CA THR A 30 20.27 19.03 7.28
C THR A 30 20.99 18.73 8.60
N ALA A 31 20.27 18.17 9.59
CA ALA A 31 20.84 17.80 10.87
C ALA A 31 21.62 16.48 10.85
N TRP A 32 21.53 15.69 9.78
CA TRP A 32 21.95 14.28 9.77
C TRP A 32 23.40 14.07 10.21
N SER A 33 24.33 14.91 9.75
CA SER A 33 25.75 14.81 10.08
C SER A 33 26.07 14.98 11.56
N GLY A 34 25.18 15.64 12.31
CA GLY A 34 25.32 15.85 13.75
C GLY A 34 24.60 14.82 14.62
N ILE A 35 23.87 13.87 14.02
CA ILE A 35 23.09 12.88 14.77
C ILE A 35 23.92 11.63 15.03
N ASN A 36 24.04 11.24 16.31
CA ASN A 36 24.59 9.94 16.67
C ASN A 36 23.60 8.82 16.35
N VAL A 37 23.88 8.05 15.28
CA VAL A 37 23.04 6.93 14.84
C VAL A 37 22.97 5.76 15.84
N ASN A 38 23.90 5.68 16.79
CA ASN A 38 23.93 4.61 17.79
C ASN A 38 23.15 4.98 19.06
N ASN A 39 22.85 6.27 19.26
CA ASN A 39 22.07 6.75 20.39
C ASN A 39 20.61 6.97 19.95
N PHE A 40 19.85 5.88 19.87
CA PHE A 40 18.44 5.92 19.46
C PHE A 40 17.56 5.22 20.50
N LYS A 41 16.29 5.63 20.54
CA LYS A 41 15.23 4.92 21.26
C LYS A 41 14.27 4.31 20.26
N THR A 42 13.78 3.13 20.58
CA THR A 42 12.77 2.45 19.77
C THR A 42 11.41 3.13 19.95
N GLY A 43 10.51 2.94 19.00
CA GLY A 43 9.16 3.50 19.07
C GLY A 43 8.37 3.00 20.27
N ILE A 44 8.48 1.70 20.55
CA ILE A 44 7.72 1.03 21.61
C ILE A 44 8.12 1.47 23.02
N GLU A 45 9.26 2.16 23.18
CA GLU A 45 9.64 2.81 24.44
C GLU A 45 8.81 4.07 24.73
N HIS A 46 8.19 4.68 23.71
CA HIS A 46 7.33 5.84 23.89
C HIS A 46 5.97 5.43 24.47
N GLU A 47 5.54 6.06 25.57
CA GLU A 47 4.29 5.76 26.28
C GLU A 47 3.06 5.68 25.37
N LYS A 48 2.77 6.77 24.62
CA LYS A 48 1.70 6.79 23.60
C LYS A 48 1.75 5.65 22.59
N VAL A 49 2.94 5.27 22.11
CA VAL A 49 3.09 4.16 21.15
C VAL A 49 2.81 2.84 21.84
N LYS A 50 3.39 2.64 23.03
CA LYS A 50 3.22 1.43 23.85
C LYS A 50 1.76 1.15 24.18
N GLU A 51 0.99 2.17 24.57
CA GLU A 51 -0.45 2.06 24.82
C GLU A 51 -1.24 1.61 23.58
N ASN A 52 -0.71 1.92 22.40
CA ASN A 52 -1.27 1.57 21.11
C ASN A 52 -0.79 0.22 20.59
N PHE A 53 0.01 -0.58 21.28
CA PHE A 53 0.42 -1.90 20.81
C PHE A 53 0.49 -2.90 21.95
N ASN A 54 -0.41 -3.88 21.95
CA ASN A 54 -0.32 -5.01 22.88
C ASN A 54 0.70 -6.06 22.36
N PRO A 55 1.21 -6.98 23.21
CA PRO A 55 2.20 -7.97 22.79
C PRO A 55 1.76 -8.88 21.62
N VAL A 56 0.47 -9.17 21.49
CA VAL A 56 -0.08 -9.99 20.39
C VAL A 56 -0.03 -9.21 19.08
N ASP A 57 -0.41 -7.93 19.09
CA ASP A 57 -0.32 -7.03 17.93
C ASP A 57 1.13 -6.95 17.44
N VAL A 58 2.08 -6.76 18.36
CA VAL A 58 3.52 -6.67 18.05
C VAL A 58 4.02 -7.96 17.44
N SER A 59 3.76 -9.11 18.05
CA SER A 59 4.19 -10.43 17.53
C SER A 59 3.67 -10.65 16.11
N ARG A 60 2.38 -10.41 15.87
CA ARG A 60 1.76 -10.58 14.55
C ARG A 60 2.42 -9.72 13.47
N ILE A 61 2.77 -8.47 13.80
CA ILE A 61 3.41 -7.56 12.85
C ILE A 61 4.87 -7.98 12.58
N LEU A 62 5.58 -8.45 13.61
CA LEU A 62 6.94 -8.97 13.45
C LEU A 62 6.98 -10.27 12.65
N ASP A 63 6.02 -11.18 12.86
CA ASP A 63 5.89 -12.40 12.05
C ASP A 63 5.69 -12.04 10.56
N PHE A 64 4.80 -11.07 10.29
CA PHE A 64 4.60 -10.54 8.95
C PHE A 64 5.88 -9.91 8.36
N GLU A 65 6.60 -9.12 9.15
CA GLU A 65 7.83 -8.44 8.74
C GLU A 65 8.92 -9.45 8.37
N GLN A 66 9.08 -10.49 9.20
CA GLN A 66 10.05 -11.55 8.98
C GLN A 66 9.76 -12.33 7.69
N ASP A 67 8.49 -12.66 7.43
CA ASP A 67 8.06 -13.29 6.19
C ASP A 67 8.31 -12.37 4.99
N ALA A 68 7.93 -11.10 5.09
CA ALA A 68 8.11 -10.11 4.03
C ALA A 68 9.59 -9.89 3.67
N LEU A 69 10.50 -9.91 4.65
CA LEU A 69 11.95 -9.78 4.44
C LEU A 69 12.56 -10.94 3.62
N GLN A 70 11.92 -12.11 3.60
CA GLN A 70 12.37 -13.25 2.77
C GLN A 70 12.05 -13.04 1.29
N GLU A 71 11.14 -12.13 0.95
CA GLU A 71 10.77 -11.84 -0.42
C GLU A 71 11.81 -10.98 -1.15
N GLN A 72 11.85 -11.09 -2.48
CA GLN A 72 12.65 -10.22 -3.30
C GLN A 72 11.94 -8.88 -3.49
N HIS A 73 12.54 -7.80 -2.99
CA HIS A 73 11.99 -6.45 -3.17
C HIS A 73 12.55 -5.74 -4.41
N PRO A 74 11.76 -4.90 -5.09
CA PRO A 74 12.22 -4.15 -6.27
C PRO A 74 13.33 -3.13 -5.99
N ARG A 75 13.40 -2.63 -4.75
CA ARG A 75 14.32 -1.59 -4.32
C ARG A 75 14.73 -1.81 -2.86
N GLU A 76 15.94 -1.39 -2.51
CA GLU A 76 16.49 -1.49 -1.15
C GLU A 76 15.66 -0.71 -0.11
N ASP A 77 14.90 0.30 -0.52
CA ASP A 77 14.11 1.10 0.42
C ASP A 77 12.86 0.41 0.95
N TYR A 78 12.41 -0.65 0.28
CA TYR A 78 11.33 -1.50 0.78
C TYR A 78 11.86 -2.36 1.94
N ARG A 79 13.04 -2.96 1.76
CA ARG A 79 13.72 -3.68 2.83
C ARG A 79 14.02 -2.76 4.02
N GLU A 80 14.57 -1.58 3.76
CA GLU A 80 14.82 -0.58 4.80
C GLU A 80 13.54 -0.23 5.57
N PHE A 81 12.40 -0.12 4.89
CA PHE A 81 11.13 0.18 5.55
C PHE A 81 10.69 -0.93 6.53
N LEU A 82 10.84 -2.21 6.15
CA LEU A 82 10.59 -3.36 7.03
C LEU A 82 11.55 -3.39 8.23
N GLU A 83 12.84 -3.19 7.98
CA GLU A 83 13.86 -3.14 9.03
C GLU A 83 13.58 -2.00 10.03
N LEU A 84 13.17 -0.83 9.54
CA LEU A 84 12.77 0.30 10.40
C LEU A 84 11.48 -0.02 11.20
N THR A 85 10.55 -0.80 10.65
CA THR A 85 9.38 -1.31 11.38
C THR A 85 9.80 -2.23 12.53
N ALA A 86 10.70 -3.18 12.28
CA ALA A 86 11.20 -4.09 13.32
C ALA A 86 11.94 -3.31 14.44
N ILE A 87 12.81 -2.36 14.07
CA ILE A 87 13.50 -1.48 15.03
C ILE A 87 12.50 -0.65 15.83
N PHE A 88 11.47 -0.09 15.18
CA PHE A 88 10.45 0.70 15.86
C PHE A 88 9.70 -0.11 16.93
N LEU A 89 9.46 -1.39 16.65
CA LEU A 89 8.83 -2.34 17.57
C LEU A 89 9.78 -2.97 18.60
N GLY A 90 11.04 -2.53 18.65
CA GLY A 90 12.02 -2.97 19.65
C GLY A 90 12.80 -4.24 19.27
N THR A 91 12.74 -4.67 18.01
CA THR A 91 13.45 -5.85 17.51
C THR A 91 14.66 -5.47 16.66
N THR A 92 15.71 -6.30 16.68
CA THR A 92 16.88 -6.12 15.82
C THR A 92 16.69 -6.87 14.50
N PRO A 93 16.71 -6.19 13.33
CA PRO A 93 16.57 -6.86 12.04
C PRO A 93 17.76 -7.78 11.71
N PRO A 94 17.64 -8.68 10.71
CA PRO A 94 18.71 -9.63 10.36
C PRO A 94 20.06 -9.00 10.00
N ARG A 95 20.06 -7.78 9.46
CA ARG A 95 21.27 -7.02 9.11
C ARG A 95 21.81 -6.15 10.26
N GLY A 96 21.21 -6.26 11.44
CA GLY A 96 21.44 -5.35 12.56
C GLY A 96 20.73 -4.01 12.38
N VAL A 97 20.99 -3.10 13.31
CA VAL A 97 20.40 -1.75 13.30
C VAL A 97 21.24 -0.84 12.42
N ILE A 98 20.72 -0.47 11.25
CA ILE A 98 21.38 0.42 10.29
C ILE A 98 20.44 1.55 9.92
N PHE A 99 20.83 2.79 10.23
CA PHE A 99 20.11 3.99 9.80
C PHE A 99 20.80 4.62 8.60
N ARG A 100 20.08 4.76 7.48
CA ARG A 100 20.60 5.45 6.29
C ARG A 100 20.13 6.90 6.26
N VAL A 101 20.91 7.73 5.57
CA VAL A 101 20.54 9.14 5.31
C VAL A 101 19.16 9.16 4.63
N PRO A 102 18.20 9.98 5.11
CA PRO A 102 16.88 10.06 4.53
C PRO A 102 16.95 10.47 3.07
N GLY A 103 16.46 9.60 2.18
CA GLY A 103 16.30 9.93 0.77
C GLY A 103 15.18 10.95 0.53
N ALA A 104 15.07 11.45 -0.70
CA ALA A 104 14.20 12.58 -1.01
C ALA A 104 12.68 12.28 -1.06
N ILE A 105 12.19 11.03 -0.88
CA ILE A 105 10.93 10.65 -1.56
C ILE A 105 9.84 9.92 -0.73
N HIS A 106 9.99 9.50 0.52
CA HIS A 106 8.90 8.73 1.16
C HIS A 106 8.59 9.10 2.62
N HIS A 107 7.34 9.53 2.86
CA HIS A 107 6.75 9.88 4.17
C HIS A 107 6.85 8.75 5.22
N ALA A 108 7.07 7.50 4.80
CA ALA A 108 7.10 6.33 5.67
C ALA A 108 8.44 6.11 6.41
N ARG A 109 9.51 6.85 6.07
CA ARG A 109 10.87 6.60 6.61
C ARG A 109 11.18 7.27 7.96
N TRP A 110 10.19 7.83 8.66
CA TRP A 110 10.42 8.52 9.95
C TRP A 110 10.47 7.59 11.15
N MET A 111 10.14 6.31 10.96
CA MET A 111 9.67 5.47 12.07
C MET A 111 10.70 5.30 13.18
N ALA A 112 11.99 5.15 12.90
CA ALA A 112 12.91 4.64 13.92
C ALA A 112 13.86 5.67 14.57
N ARG A 113 13.62 6.99 14.45
CA ARG A 113 14.56 7.99 14.99
C ARG A 113 13.86 8.99 15.90
N PHE A 114 13.45 8.50 17.07
CA PHE A 114 12.80 9.32 18.08
C PHE A 114 13.78 9.88 19.10
N ARG A 115 13.65 11.20 19.28
CA ARG A 115 13.74 11.94 20.54
C ARG A 115 15.06 12.59 20.93
N ASP A 116 16.16 11.87 21.08
CA ASP A 116 17.24 12.44 21.91
C ASP A 116 18.24 13.32 21.12
N GLU A 117 18.52 12.97 19.87
CA GLU A 117 19.55 13.64 19.05
C GLU A 117 18.97 14.66 18.06
N PHE A 118 17.64 14.68 17.87
CA PHE A 118 16.96 15.59 16.95
C PHE A 118 15.84 16.34 17.65
N LYS A 119 16.01 17.67 17.78
CA LYS A 119 15.05 18.53 18.46
C LYS A 119 13.75 18.65 17.66
N LEU A 120 12.68 18.07 18.20
CA LEU A 120 11.32 18.21 17.71
C LEU A 120 10.52 19.11 18.65
N SER A 121 9.60 19.90 18.09
CA SER A 121 8.56 20.52 18.92
C SER A 121 7.61 19.45 19.47
N PRO A 122 6.91 19.69 20.59
CA PRO A 122 5.92 18.75 21.12
C PRO A 122 4.82 18.38 20.10
N HIS A 123 4.43 19.34 19.25
CA HIS A 123 3.47 19.10 18.18
C HIS A 123 4.03 18.16 17.10
N GLU A 124 5.24 18.44 16.57
CA GLU A 124 5.89 17.58 15.58
C GLU A 124 6.07 16.17 16.13
N GLU A 125 6.56 16.04 17.36
CA GLU A 125 6.75 14.75 18.02
C GLU A 125 5.45 13.94 18.13
N ASN A 126 4.38 14.56 18.62
CA ASN A 126 3.08 13.93 18.77
C ASN A 126 2.50 13.50 17.41
N ALA A 127 2.67 14.33 16.38
CA ALA A 127 2.24 14.04 15.01
C ALA A 127 3.04 12.90 14.37
N ILE A 128 4.36 12.82 14.57
CA ILE A 128 5.15 11.66 14.09
C ILE A 128 4.68 10.39 14.78
N CYS A 129 4.39 10.45 16.09
CA CYS A 129 3.87 9.29 16.82
C CYS A 129 2.54 8.79 16.23
N ASP A 130 1.59 9.69 15.98
CA ASP A 130 0.29 9.33 15.35
C ASP A 130 0.49 8.65 13.99
N ILE A 131 1.38 9.20 13.17
CA ILE A 131 1.69 8.67 11.84
C ILE A 131 2.39 7.30 11.95
N CYS A 132 3.32 7.12 12.88
CA CYS A 132 4.00 5.83 13.07
C CYS A 132 3.03 4.76 13.56
N ILE A 133 2.14 5.09 14.50
CA ILE A 133 1.10 4.15 14.95
C ILE A 133 0.23 3.72 13.76
N PHE A 134 -0.17 4.65 12.90
CA PHE A 134 -0.91 4.34 11.68
C PHE A 134 -0.11 3.46 10.71
N LEU A 135 1.16 3.81 10.49
CA LEU A 135 2.03 3.07 9.57
C LEU A 135 2.11 1.60 9.97
N ILE A 136 2.35 1.35 11.25
CA ILE A 136 2.48 0.00 11.81
C ILE A 136 1.14 -0.75 11.84
N ARG A 137 0.04 -0.09 12.26
CA ARG A 137 -1.27 -0.76 12.37
C ARG A 137 -1.94 -1.06 11.04
N VAL A 138 -1.65 -0.28 9.99
CA VAL A 138 -2.43 -0.32 8.74
C VAL A 138 -1.54 -0.35 7.50
N TYR A 139 -0.60 0.59 7.39
CA TYR A 139 0.06 0.85 6.11
C TYR A 139 1.06 -0.24 5.71
N VAL A 140 1.90 -0.72 6.63
CA VAL A 140 2.99 -1.67 6.33
C VAL A 140 2.44 -2.92 5.64
N GLU A 141 1.52 -3.64 6.28
CA GLU A 141 0.94 -4.87 5.72
C GLU A 141 0.23 -4.61 4.40
N ALA A 142 -0.56 -3.52 4.33
CA ALA A 142 -1.28 -3.16 3.12
C ALA A 142 -0.35 -2.81 1.94
N TRP A 143 0.75 -2.10 2.21
CA TRP A 143 1.72 -1.71 1.21
C TRP A 143 2.43 -2.92 0.59
N PHE A 144 2.88 -3.85 1.43
CA PHE A 144 3.61 -5.04 0.98
C PHE A 144 2.68 -6.09 0.36
N CYS A 145 1.40 -6.13 0.72
CA CYS A 145 0.42 -7.00 0.06
C CYS A 145 -0.16 -6.40 -1.23
N ALA A 146 -0.07 -5.08 -1.45
CA ALA A 146 -0.64 -4.40 -2.61
C ALA A 146 -0.25 -4.98 -3.99
N PRO A 147 0.98 -5.48 -4.21
CA PRO A 147 1.36 -6.06 -5.50
C PRO A 147 0.66 -7.39 -5.83
N SER A 148 0.00 -8.04 -4.86
CA SER A 148 -0.63 -9.35 -5.06
C SER A 148 -2.05 -9.22 -5.59
N ALA A 149 -2.27 -9.69 -6.82
CA ALA A 149 -3.59 -9.63 -7.46
C ALA A 149 -4.64 -10.43 -6.67
N ALA A 150 -4.29 -11.65 -6.22
CA ALA A 150 -5.18 -12.49 -5.44
C ALA A 150 -5.65 -11.81 -4.15
N LYS A 151 -4.73 -11.14 -3.43
CA LYS A 151 -5.00 -10.48 -2.15
C LYS A 151 -5.73 -9.14 -2.31
N ALA A 152 -5.60 -8.47 -3.46
CA ALA A 152 -6.01 -7.07 -3.61
C ALA A 152 -7.46 -6.78 -3.18
N PRO A 153 -8.51 -7.52 -3.59
CA PRO A 153 -9.87 -7.20 -3.16
C PRO A 153 -10.10 -7.40 -1.66
N TYR A 154 -9.62 -8.52 -1.10
CA TYR A 154 -9.77 -8.77 0.33
C TYR A 154 -8.97 -7.78 1.17
N LEU A 155 -7.79 -7.38 0.70
CA LEU A 155 -7.00 -6.33 1.32
C LEU A 155 -7.74 -5.00 1.33
N HIS A 156 -8.38 -4.60 0.23
CA HIS A 156 -9.15 -3.35 0.19
C HIS A 156 -10.34 -3.38 1.15
N PHE A 157 -11.05 -4.49 1.21
CA PHE A 157 -12.14 -4.71 2.17
C PHE A 157 -11.65 -4.66 3.63
N SER A 158 -10.53 -5.33 3.91
CA SER A 158 -9.91 -5.38 5.24
C SER A 158 -9.45 -4.00 5.67
N VAL A 159 -8.71 -3.27 4.82
CA VAL A 159 -8.25 -1.91 5.12
C VAL A 159 -9.43 -0.96 5.33
N LEU A 160 -10.50 -1.04 4.52
CA LEU A 160 -11.71 -0.24 4.73
C LEU A 160 -12.30 -0.46 6.13
N SER A 161 -12.39 -1.73 6.55
CA SER A 161 -12.90 -2.12 7.87
C SER A 161 -11.97 -1.64 9.00
N THR A 162 -10.65 -1.79 8.82
CA THR A 162 -9.63 -1.35 9.78
C THR A 162 -9.65 0.16 9.94
N LEU A 163 -9.73 0.93 8.84
CA LEU A 163 -9.80 2.39 8.88
C LEU A 163 -11.06 2.88 9.60
N TYR A 164 -12.20 2.23 9.42
CA TYR A 164 -13.41 2.57 10.16
C TYR A 164 -13.25 2.35 11.67
N LYS A 165 -12.69 1.20 12.08
CA LYS A 165 -12.40 0.93 13.50
C LYS A 165 -11.32 1.87 14.06
N TYR A 166 -10.40 2.34 13.22
CA TYR A 166 -9.32 3.24 13.61
C TYR A 166 -9.83 4.58 14.19
N GLN A 167 -11.10 4.93 13.98
CA GLN A 167 -11.69 6.13 14.60
C GLN A 167 -11.64 6.08 16.15
N ASN A 168 -11.54 4.88 16.74
CA ASN A 168 -11.39 4.69 18.18
C ASN A 168 -9.98 5.00 18.68
N ILE A 169 -8.99 5.06 17.77
CA ILE A 169 -7.60 5.43 18.07
C ILE A 169 -7.39 6.90 17.70
N ASP A 170 -7.79 7.26 16.48
CA ASP A 170 -7.66 8.61 15.94
C ASP A 170 -8.74 8.86 14.89
N SER A 171 -9.76 9.64 15.28
CA SER A 171 -10.92 9.96 14.45
C SER A 171 -10.57 10.82 13.24
N ASP A 172 -9.57 11.69 13.33
CA ASP A 172 -9.13 12.55 12.23
C ASP A 172 -8.39 11.75 11.17
N ILE A 173 -7.43 10.90 11.59
CA ILE A 173 -6.73 9.97 10.69
C ILE A 173 -7.72 9.05 10.00
N SER A 174 -8.64 8.44 10.76
CA SER A 174 -9.68 7.57 10.20
C SER A 174 -10.50 8.30 9.14
N ARG A 175 -11.00 9.50 9.45
CA ARG A 175 -11.80 10.32 8.54
C ARG A 175 -11.05 10.62 7.25
N VAL A 176 -9.83 11.16 7.30
CA VAL A 176 -9.10 11.52 6.08
C VAL A 176 -8.71 10.29 5.25
N ALA A 177 -8.35 9.18 5.90
CA ALA A 177 -8.02 7.93 5.24
C ALA A 177 -9.24 7.31 4.53
N LEU A 178 -10.40 7.28 5.20
CA LEU A 178 -11.66 6.80 4.63
C LEU A 178 -12.09 7.62 3.39
N GLN A 179 -11.92 8.95 3.44
CA GLN A 179 -12.21 9.82 2.31
C GLN A 179 -11.31 9.55 1.10
N LYS A 180 -10.09 9.06 1.32
CA LYS A 180 -9.20 8.61 0.25
C LYS A 180 -9.57 7.22 -0.24
N ILE A 181 -9.61 6.20 0.62
CA ILE A 181 -9.79 4.80 0.20
C ILE A 181 -11.10 4.54 -0.54
N LYS A 182 -12.20 5.24 -0.20
CA LYS A 182 -13.49 5.09 -0.90
C LYS A 182 -13.36 5.34 -2.40
N ASN A 183 -12.38 6.14 -2.81
CA ASN A 183 -12.13 6.42 -4.21
C ASN A 183 -11.38 5.31 -4.95
N HIS A 184 -10.82 4.34 -4.24
CA HIS A 184 -9.95 3.30 -4.77
C HIS A 184 -10.46 1.86 -4.57
N LEU A 185 -11.77 1.67 -4.40
CA LEU A 185 -12.41 0.36 -4.18
C LEU A 185 -12.71 -0.42 -5.48
N TRP A 186 -12.00 -0.18 -6.59
CA TRP A 186 -12.26 -0.85 -7.88
C TRP A 186 -12.14 -2.38 -7.83
N TYR A 187 -11.24 -2.91 -7.00
CA TYR A 187 -11.08 -4.34 -6.82
C TYR A 187 -12.28 -5.03 -6.17
N LEU A 188 -13.18 -4.27 -5.53
CA LEU A 188 -14.41 -4.80 -4.99
C LEU A 188 -15.52 -4.95 -6.05
N SER A 189 -15.31 -4.44 -7.28
CA SER A 189 -16.32 -4.54 -8.33
C SER A 189 -16.58 -6.00 -8.74
N PRO A 190 -17.73 -6.31 -9.39
CA PRO A 190 -18.21 -7.68 -9.55
C PRO A 190 -17.25 -8.65 -10.24
N GLU A 191 -16.34 -8.19 -11.10
CA GLU A 191 -15.38 -9.06 -11.79
C GLU A 191 -14.09 -9.32 -10.98
N PRO A 192 -13.30 -8.31 -10.55
CA PRO A 192 -12.08 -8.54 -9.77
C PRO A 192 -12.33 -9.18 -8.40
N ILE A 193 -13.55 -9.15 -7.88
CA ILE A 193 -13.92 -9.88 -6.64
C ILE A 193 -13.81 -11.41 -6.78
N ALA A 194 -13.51 -11.94 -7.98
CA ALA A 194 -13.13 -13.35 -8.15
C ALA A 194 -11.70 -13.65 -7.64
N LEU A 195 -10.80 -12.67 -7.64
CA LEU A 195 -9.40 -12.84 -7.24
C LEU A 195 -9.20 -13.44 -5.83
N PRO A 196 -10.01 -13.13 -4.79
CA PRO A 196 -9.87 -13.70 -3.46
C PRO A 196 -10.19 -15.19 -3.38
N PHE A 197 -10.81 -15.80 -4.40
CA PHE A 197 -10.90 -17.27 -4.47
C PHE A 197 -9.50 -17.91 -4.46
N PHE A 198 -8.51 -17.20 -4.99
CA PHE A 198 -7.11 -17.62 -5.08
C PHE A 198 -6.24 -17.11 -3.92
N ASP A 199 -6.79 -16.33 -2.98
CA ASP A 199 -6.07 -15.85 -1.80
C ASP A 199 -5.95 -16.98 -0.77
N SER A 200 -4.72 -17.30 -0.35
CA SER A 200 -4.45 -18.30 0.69
C SER A 200 -4.87 -17.83 2.09
N ASN A 201 -4.93 -16.51 2.31
CA ASN A 201 -5.26 -15.93 3.61
C ASN A 201 -6.78 -15.90 3.85
N LEU A 202 -7.58 -16.09 2.80
CA LEU A 202 -9.03 -16.15 2.91
C LEU A 202 -9.49 -17.57 3.29
N SER A 203 -10.22 -17.68 4.40
CA SER A 203 -10.68 -18.98 4.91
C SER A 203 -11.60 -19.72 3.93
N SER A 204 -11.57 -21.05 3.96
CA SER A 204 -12.47 -21.88 3.15
C SER A 204 -13.95 -21.58 3.43
N GLU A 205 -14.30 -21.18 4.67
CA GLU A 205 -15.65 -20.76 5.01
C GLU A 205 -16.07 -19.47 4.28
N SER A 206 -15.17 -18.48 4.21
CA SER A 206 -15.42 -17.25 3.46
C SER A 206 -15.54 -17.53 1.97
N LYS A 207 -14.69 -18.42 1.43
CA LYS A 207 -14.78 -18.88 0.04
C LYS A 207 -16.10 -19.59 -0.26
N ARG A 208 -16.59 -20.46 0.64
CA ARG A 208 -17.92 -21.08 0.52
C ARG A 208 -19.02 -20.03 0.44
N LYS A 209 -19.00 -19.03 1.34
CA LYS A 209 -19.98 -17.92 1.34
C LYS A 209 -19.95 -17.12 0.04
N MET A 210 -18.77 -16.90 -0.54
CA MET A 210 -18.61 -16.25 -1.85
C MET A 210 -19.17 -17.13 -2.98
N VAL A 211 -18.87 -18.43 -3.00
CA VAL A 211 -19.44 -19.37 -3.99
C VAL A 211 -20.97 -19.38 -3.94
N SER A 212 -21.56 -19.45 -2.74
CA SER A 212 -23.02 -19.36 -2.59
C SER A 212 -23.61 -18.04 -3.12
N ALA A 213 -22.86 -16.94 -3.03
CA ALA A 213 -23.30 -15.64 -3.53
C ALA A 213 -23.30 -15.55 -5.08
N LEU A 214 -22.54 -16.40 -5.78
CA LEU A 214 -22.55 -16.46 -7.25
C LEU A 214 -23.91 -16.87 -7.84
N TYR A 215 -24.73 -17.57 -7.06
CA TYR A 215 -26.04 -18.08 -7.47
C TYR A 215 -27.20 -17.16 -7.08
N ARG A 216 -26.93 -16.01 -6.47
CA ARG A 216 -27.96 -15.00 -6.22
C ARG A 216 -28.37 -14.35 -7.53
N GLU A 217 -29.68 -14.16 -7.72
CA GLU A 217 -30.18 -13.32 -8.80
C GLU A 217 -29.62 -11.91 -8.62
N ALA A 218 -28.98 -11.36 -9.67
CA ALA A 218 -28.43 -10.02 -9.62
C ALA A 218 -29.58 -9.01 -9.65
N ASP A 219 -29.54 -8.02 -8.75
CA ASP A 219 -30.46 -6.88 -8.85
C ASP A 219 -30.24 -6.16 -10.19
N ILE A 220 -31.35 -5.80 -10.85
CA ILE A 220 -31.40 -5.13 -12.16
C ILE A 220 -30.54 -3.84 -12.19
N SER A 221 -30.25 -3.25 -11.02
CA SER A 221 -29.45 -2.02 -10.85
C SER A 221 -27.93 -2.20 -10.99
N GLU A 222 -27.40 -3.43 -11.03
CA GLU A 222 -25.95 -3.68 -11.08
C GLU A 222 -25.34 -3.50 -12.49
N GLU A 223 -26.11 -3.11 -13.50
CA GLU A 223 -25.75 -3.31 -14.91
C GLU A 223 -24.39 -2.75 -15.34
N ASN A 224 -23.85 -1.69 -14.73
CA ASN A 224 -22.59 -1.08 -15.19
C ASN A 224 -21.74 -0.36 -14.12
N THR A 225 -21.76 -0.77 -12.86
CA THR A 225 -20.97 -0.08 -11.82
C THR A 225 -19.51 -0.53 -11.83
N LYS A 226 -18.69 0.11 -12.68
CA LYS A 226 -17.22 -0.07 -12.69
C LYS A 226 -16.55 0.30 -11.35
N LYS A 227 -17.22 1.06 -10.50
CA LYS A 227 -16.73 1.53 -9.20
C LYS A 227 -17.84 1.45 -8.16
N ILE A 228 -17.56 0.81 -7.03
CA ILE A 228 -18.46 0.79 -5.87
C ILE A 228 -18.33 2.13 -5.15
N ASN A 229 -19.46 2.80 -4.93
CA ASN A 229 -19.53 4.01 -4.14
C ASN A 229 -19.97 3.66 -2.72
N VAL A 230 -19.02 3.58 -1.79
CA VAL A 230 -19.30 3.31 -0.38
C VAL A 230 -19.49 4.62 0.38
N GLN A 231 -20.65 4.77 1.02
CA GLN A 231 -20.86 5.83 2.01
C GLN A 231 -20.36 5.39 3.38
N ILE A 232 -19.82 6.32 4.18
CA ILE A 232 -19.20 5.98 5.48
C ILE A 232 -20.21 5.34 6.44
N ASN A 233 -21.47 5.77 6.41
CA ASN A 233 -22.55 5.19 7.22
C ASN A 233 -22.94 3.75 6.83
N GLN A 234 -22.57 3.29 5.63
CA GLN A 234 -22.81 1.93 5.17
C GLN A 234 -21.69 0.96 5.57
N ILE A 235 -20.53 1.47 6.02
CA ILE A 235 -19.38 0.63 6.36
C ILE A 235 -19.71 -0.43 7.45
N PRO A 236 -20.46 -0.14 8.52
CA PRO A 236 -20.85 -1.15 9.50
C PRO A 236 -21.63 -2.32 8.89
N GLU A 237 -22.56 -2.02 7.99
CA GLU A 237 -23.35 -3.04 7.28
C GLU A 237 -22.45 -3.85 6.33
N ILE A 238 -21.57 -3.17 5.60
CA ILE A 238 -20.58 -3.80 4.73
C ILE A 238 -19.69 -4.76 5.53
N MET A 239 -19.22 -4.36 6.71
CA MET A 239 -18.41 -5.19 7.59
C MET A 239 -19.17 -6.43 8.06
N ASN A 240 -20.45 -6.27 8.44
CA ASN A 240 -21.29 -7.37 8.90
C ASN A 240 -21.58 -8.39 7.77
N ASN A 241 -21.87 -7.90 6.58
CA ASN A 241 -22.16 -8.73 5.42
C ASN A 241 -20.91 -9.45 4.88
N GLY A 242 -19.72 -8.86 5.09
CA GLY A 242 -18.45 -9.42 4.64
C GLY A 242 -18.23 -9.30 3.14
N ILE A 243 -17.11 -9.84 2.65
CA ILE A 243 -16.71 -9.71 1.25
C ILE A 243 -17.71 -10.35 0.26
N LYS A 244 -18.51 -11.32 0.69
CA LYS A 244 -19.51 -12.02 -0.13
C LYS A 244 -20.56 -11.08 -0.76
N GLN A 245 -20.82 -9.91 -0.15
CA GLN A 245 -21.83 -8.97 -0.67
C GLN A 245 -21.46 -8.37 -2.02
N PHE A 246 -20.17 -8.39 -2.37
CA PHE A 246 -19.65 -7.87 -3.63
C PHE A 246 -19.63 -8.94 -4.74
N VAL A 247 -19.92 -10.19 -4.40
CA VAL A 247 -19.97 -11.32 -5.33
C VAL A 247 -21.37 -11.44 -5.90
N SER A 248 -21.47 -11.53 -7.22
CA SER A 248 -22.72 -11.78 -7.94
C SER A 248 -22.47 -12.71 -9.13
N ASN A 249 -23.51 -13.05 -9.88
CA ASN A 249 -23.36 -13.88 -11.09
C ASN A 249 -22.36 -13.29 -12.11
N LYS A 250 -22.16 -11.95 -12.11
CA LYS A 250 -21.19 -11.25 -12.96
C LYS A 250 -19.74 -11.56 -12.61
N THR A 251 -19.47 -12.05 -11.40
CA THR A 251 -18.13 -12.52 -11.00
C THR A 251 -17.63 -13.65 -11.88
N ARG A 252 -18.54 -14.43 -12.50
CA ARG A 252 -18.15 -15.47 -13.46
C ARG A 252 -17.48 -14.93 -14.73
N LYS A 253 -17.72 -13.65 -15.08
CA LYS A 253 -17.06 -13.00 -16.22
C LYS A 253 -15.54 -13.01 -16.10
N PHE A 254 -15.01 -13.02 -14.88
CA PHE A 254 -13.57 -13.14 -14.64
C PHE A 254 -13.05 -14.46 -15.22
N PHE A 255 -13.70 -15.58 -14.91
CA PHE A 255 -13.28 -16.91 -15.38
C PHE A 255 -13.34 -16.99 -16.90
N THR A 256 -14.43 -16.51 -17.51
CA THR A 256 -14.55 -16.44 -18.97
C THR A 256 -13.48 -15.56 -19.60
N ARG A 257 -13.13 -14.41 -18.99
CA ARG A 257 -12.13 -13.49 -19.53
C ARG A 257 -10.72 -14.06 -19.53
N PHE A 258 -10.38 -14.84 -18.52
CA PHE A 258 -9.05 -15.44 -18.37
C PHE A 258 -8.97 -16.89 -18.88
N ASP A 259 -10.02 -17.38 -19.54
CA ASP A 259 -10.13 -18.75 -20.03
C ASP A 259 -9.87 -19.79 -18.92
N ILE A 260 -10.46 -19.55 -17.75
CA ILE A 260 -10.37 -20.41 -16.57
C ILE A 260 -11.64 -21.25 -16.49
N SER A 261 -11.50 -22.57 -16.38
CA SER A 261 -12.59 -23.49 -16.01
C SER A 261 -13.12 -23.11 -14.62
N ASP A 262 -14.43 -22.90 -14.50
CA ASP A 262 -15.10 -22.58 -13.24
C ASP A 262 -15.73 -23.81 -12.57
N GLU A 263 -15.49 -25.02 -13.10
CA GLU A 263 -15.98 -26.29 -12.57
C GLU A 263 -15.48 -26.60 -11.16
N PHE A 264 -14.28 -26.11 -10.81
CA PHE A 264 -13.75 -26.27 -9.46
C PHE A 264 -14.64 -25.62 -8.39
N LEU A 265 -15.48 -24.63 -8.75
CA LEU A 265 -16.44 -23.99 -7.84
C LEU A 265 -17.52 -24.96 -7.33
N ASN A 266 -17.75 -26.07 -8.02
CA ASN A 266 -18.67 -27.14 -7.62
C ASN A 266 -18.08 -28.04 -6.52
N ILE A 267 -16.77 -27.91 -6.23
CA ILE A 267 -16.04 -28.67 -5.21
C ILE A 267 -15.87 -27.79 -3.96
N ASP A 268 -15.87 -28.41 -2.77
CA ASP A 268 -15.62 -27.66 -1.53
C ASP A 268 -14.23 -26.95 -1.58
N PRO A 269 -14.14 -25.66 -1.17
CA PRO A 269 -12.90 -24.91 -1.20
C PRO A 269 -11.72 -25.52 -0.44
N SER A 270 -11.96 -26.44 0.51
CA SER A 270 -10.88 -27.18 1.17
C SER A 270 -10.13 -28.11 0.24
N GLN A 271 -10.74 -28.55 -0.87
CA GLN A 271 -10.14 -29.49 -1.83
C GLN A 271 -9.60 -28.82 -3.10
N TRP A 272 -9.78 -27.50 -3.27
CA TRP A 272 -9.31 -26.78 -4.47
C TRP A 272 -7.82 -26.94 -4.74
N HIS A 273 -6.99 -27.06 -3.70
CA HIS A 273 -5.55 -27.29 -3.84
C HIS A 273 -5.17 -28.61 -4.52
N LYS A 274 -6.11 -29.55 -4.70
CA LYS A 274 -5.92 -30.83 -5.41
C LYS A 274 -6.50 -30.80 -6.83
N ASN A 275 -7.25 -29.78 -7.19
CA ASN A 275 -7.90 -29.66 -8.48
C ASN A 275 -6.94 -28.99 -9.48
N GLU A 276 -6.69 -29.64 -10.62
CA GLU A 276 -5.74 -29.17 -11.62
C GLU A 276 -6.14 -27.82 -12.23
N ASP A 277 -7.42 -27.61 -12.53
CA ASP A 277 -7.94 -26.35 -13.07
C ASP A 277 -7.69 -25.19 -12.10
N PHE A 278 -7.95 -25.40 -10.81
CA PHE A 278 -7.69 -24.39 -9.77
C PHE A 278 -6.19 -24.08 -9.65
N ILE A 279 -5.32 -25.09 -9.70
CA ILE A 279 -3.86 -24.88 -9.64
C ILE A 279 -3.39 -24.07 -10.85
N ASN A 280 -3.88 -24.39 -12.04
CA ASN A 280 -3.57 -23.66 -13.27
C ASN A 280 -4.06 -22.21 -13.20
N ALA A 281 -5.28 -21.99 -12.74
CA ALA A 281 -5.86 -20.67 -12.52
C ALA A 281 -5.10 -19.87 -11.46
N LEU A 282 -4.71 -20.49 -10.35
CA LEU A 282 -3.89 -19.87 -9.30
C LEU A 282 -2.54 -19.40 -9.85
N ASN A 283 -1.89 -20.22 -10.68
CA ASN A 283 -0.62 -19.87 -11.33
C ASN A 283 -0.78 -18.71 -12.31
N LEU A 284 -1.91 -18.63 -13.02
CA LEU A 284 -2.24 -17.49 -13.88
C LEU A 284 -2.43 -16.21 -13.04
N VAL A 285 -3.24 -16.28 -11.98
CA VAL A 285 -3.54 -15.13 -11.10
C VAL A 285 -2.29 -14.60 -10.43
N LYS A 286 -1.37 -15.47 -9.99
CA LYS A 286 -0.06 -15.06 -9.43
C LYS A 286 0.80 -14.26 -10.42
N LYS A 287 0.60 -14.45 -11.73
CA LYS A 287 1.32 -13.72 -12.79
C LYS A 287 0.64 -12.40 -13.18
N LEU A 288 -0.58 -12.14 -12.71
CA LEU A 288 -1.28 -10.89 -12.99
C LEU A 288 -0.57 -9.73 -12.27
N LYS A 289 -0.14 -8.74 -13.05
CA LYS A 289 0.44 -7.52 -12.51
C LYS A 289 -0.68 -6.63 -11.98
N VAL A 290 -0.62 -6.30 -10.69
CA VAL A 290 -1.44 -5.23 -10.10
C VAL A 290 -0.88 -3.89 -10.55
N VAL A 291 -1.37 -3.42 -11.70
CA VAL A 291 -0.86 -2.20 -12.34
C VAL A 291 -1.44 -0.91 -11.76
N ASN A 292 -2.41 -0.97 -10.84
CA ASN A 292 -3.13 0.25 -10.42
C ASN A 292 -2.20 1.28 -9.75
N ASP A 293 -1.37 0.86 -8.79
CA ASP A 293 -0.45 1.78 -8.11
C ASP A 293 0.68 2.32 -9.02
N PRO A 294 1.36 1.48 -9.84
CA PRO A 294 2.30 1.98 -10.85
C PRO A 294 1.66 2.89 -11.89
N SER A 295 0.41 2.62 -12.31
CA SER A 295 -0.31 3.43 -13.30
C SER A 295 -0.73 4.77 -12.72
N GLU A 296 -1.27 4.80 -11.49
CA GLU A 296 -1.59 6.05 -10.78
C GLU A 296 -0.33 6.91 -10.59
N ARG A 297 0.81 6.31 -10.22
CA ARG A 297 2.10 7.02 -10.15
C ARG A 297 2.57 7.50 -11.52
N GLY A 298 2.42 6.69 -12.57
CA GLY A 298 2.80 7.04 -13.93
C GLY A 298 2.00 8.24 -14.46
N VAL A 299 0.69 8.23 -14.27
CA VAL A 299 -0.20 9.36 -14.63
C VAL A 299 0.18 10.60 -13.83
N LYS A 300 0.36 10.50 -12.51
CA LYS A 300 0.72 11.64 -11.68
C LYS A 300 2.08 12.23 -12.05
N LEU A 301 3.08 11.37 -12.30
CA LEU A 301 4.40 11.80 -12.75
C LEU A 301 4.31 12.53 -14.09
N MET A 302 3.46 12.04 -15.00
CA MET A 302 3.23 12.68 -16.28
C MET A 302 2.48 14.01 -16.16
N GLU A 303 1.49 14.11 -15.28
CA GLU A 303 0.79 15.36 -14.95
C GLU A 303 1.74 16.41 -14.36
N ASP A 304 2.57 16.02 -13.39
CA ASP A 304 3.53 16.92 -12.76
C ASP A 304 4.60 17.35 -13.78
N TYR A 305 5.12 16.41 -14.58
CA TYR A 305 6.05 16.68 -15.67
C TYR A 305 5.48 17.69 -16.69
N ASN A 306 4.21 17.52 -17.08
CA ASN A 306 3.52 18.41 -18.01
C ASN A 306 3.41 19.85 -17.49
N ASN A 307 3.47 20.07 -16.17
CA ASN A 307 3.37 21.39 -15.56
C ASN A 307 4.74 22.06 -15.30
N LEU A 308 5.85 21.33 -15.44
CA LEU A 308 7.18 21.82 -15.05
C LEU A 308 7.91 22.60 -16.16
N PHE A 309 7.79 22.20 -17.42
CA PHE A 309 8.68 22.69 -18.49
C PHE A 309 8.03 23.72 -19.44
N THR A 310 6.87 23.42 -20.01
CA THR A 310 6.26 24.27 -21.03
C THR A 310 4.75 24.06 -21.10
N LYS A 311 4.01 25.12 -21.40
CA LYS A 311 2.56 25.06 -21.64
C LYS A 311 2.23 24.74 -23.11
N ASN A 312 3.23 24.72 -23.99
CA ASN A 312 3.07 24.40 -25.41
C ASN A 312 3.04 22.87 -25.62
N GLU A 313 1.95 22.35 -26.18
CA GLU A 313 1.72 20.91 -26.38
C GLU A 313 2.71 20.25 -27.36
N GLU A 314 3.17 20.96 -28.41
CA GLU A 314 4.17 20.41 -29.34
C GLU A 314 5.53 20.26 -28.67
N GLN A 315 5.93 21.26 -27.87
CA GLN A 315 7.18 21.19 -27.12
C GLN A 315 7.13 20.07 -26.08
N LYS A 316 5.99 19.85 -25.40
CA LYS A 316 5.82 18.70 -24.47
C LYS A 316 6.08 17.37 -25.16
N LYS A 317 5.49 17.15 -26.34
CA LYS A 317 5.69 15.92 -27.13
C LYS A 317 7.16 15.73 -27.51
N TYR A 318 7.81 16.79 -27.96
CA TYR A 318 9.22 16.76 -28.33
C TYR A 318 10.12 16.40 -27.14
N VAL A 319 9.92 17.02 -25.97
CA VAL A 319 10.75 16.73 -24.79
C VAL A 319 10.57 15.28 -24.33
N LEU A 320 9.37 14.71 -24.39
CA LEU A 320 9.16 13.28 -24.07
C LEU A 320 9.92 12.36 -25.01
N GLN A 321 9.91 12.65 -26.32
CA GLN A 321 10.67 11.90 -27.31
C GLN A 321 12.17 11.97 -27.00
N VAL A 322 12.69 13.17 -26.74
CA VAL A 322 14.09 13.38 -26.36
C VAL A 322 14.45 12.61 -25.09
N VAL A 323 13.63 12.68 -24.04
CA VAL A 323 13.89 11.95 -22.78
C VAL A 323 13.84 10.44 -22.99
N ASN A 324 12.91 9.94 -23.81
CA ASN A 324 12.82 8.51 -24.12
C ASN A 324 14.04 8.03 -24.91
N GLU A 325 14.42 8.76 -25.97
CA GLU A 325 15.65 8.50 -26.74
C GLU A 325 16.89 8.55 -25.85
N TYR A 326 16.95 9.53 -24.94
CA TYR A 326 18.05 9.67 -23.99
C TYR A 326 18.11 8.46 -23.05
N ARG A 327 16.98 7.96 -22.52
CA ARG A 327 16.94 6.76 -21.68
C ARG A 327 17.27 5.47 -22.44
N GLN A 328 16.97 5.40 -23.73
CA GLN A 328 17.38 4.27 -24.57
C GLN A 328 18.89 4.29 -24.85
N LYS A 329 19.46 5.47 -25.07
CA LYS A 329 20.91 5.67 -25.28
C LYS A 329 21.71 5.50 -23.98
N PHE A 330 21.15 5.89 -22.85
CA PHE A 330 21.78 5.84 -21.54
C PHE A 330 20.92 5.00 -20.56
N PRO A 331 21.19 3.69 -20.46
CA PRO A 331 20.35 2.76 -19.71
C PRO A 331 20.41 2.94 -18.20
N ASP A 332 21.33 3.75 -17.68
CA ASP A 332 21.44 4.06 -16.27
C ASP A 332 21.63 5.56 -15.99
N SER A 333 21.32 5.97 -14.77
CA SER A 333 21.45 7.34 -14.30
C SER A 333 22.76 7.61 -13.56
N ARG A 334 23.81 6.81 -13.80
CA ARG A 334 25.08 6.98 -13.08
C ARG A 334 25.78 8.23 -13.60
N LYS A 335 26.32 9.01 -12.65
CA LYS A 335 27.04 10.25 -12.94
C LYS A 335 28.20 10.03 -13.94
N GLN A 336 28.85 8.87 -13.87
CA GLN A 336 29.91 8.46 -14.79
C GLN A 336 29.39 8.30 -16.23
N THR A 337 28.30 7.57 -16.43
CA THR A 337 27.64 7.35 -17.72
C THR A 337 27.19 8.66 -18.36
N LEU A 338 26.67 9.59 -17.56
CA LEU A 338 26.23 10.91 -18.00
C LEU A 338 27.40 11.88 -18.29
N SER A 339 28.55 11.68 -17.65
CA SER A 339 29.72 12.55 -17.78
C SER A 339 30.65 12.21 -18.95
N MET A 340 30.52 11.02 -19.56
CA MET A 340 31.40 10.57 -20.63
C MET A 340 31.13 11.24 -21.99
N ASN A 341 29.97 11.87 -22.17
CA ASN A 341 29.62 12.54 -23.43
C ASN A 341 29.33 14.03 -23.17
N LYS A 342 30.36 14.86 -23.34
CA LYS A 342 30.30 16.32 -23.27
C LYS A 342 29.89 16.99 -24.59
N ASP A 343 29.21 16.27 -25.47
CA ASP A 343 28.75 16.83 -26.75
C ASP A 343 27.24 17.09 -26.68
N PHE A 344 26.88 18.16 -25.97
CA PHE A 344 25.61 18.89 -26.12
C PHE A 344 25.86 20.38 -25.94
#